data_AF-A0A257P8Z1-F1
#
_entry.id   AF-A0A257P8Z1-F1
#
_cell.length_a   1.000
_cell.length_b   1.000
_cell.length_c   1.000
_cell.angle_alpha   90.00
_cell.angle_beta   90.00
_cell.angle_gamma   90.00
#
_symmetry.space_group_name_H-M   'P 1'
#
loop_
_entity.id
_entity.type
_entity.pdbx_description
1 polymer ?
#
loop_
_entity_poly.entity_id
_entity_poly.type
_entity_poly.pdbx_seq_one_letter_code
_entity_poly.pdbx_strand_id
1 'polypeptide(L)'
;MNSDMLYALRDVAGIPSHPIIFLVLGVLTFALHIAAVHIMLGGTALVLANAFSRSPMRRRLSAAMTTTAKIAVSVAVVLGVAPLLFVQVTYDPFWYTSNVLSAWWVIGFILLLIAGYMALYFFYSRNHHLADPQHAVRSGWSMVAALALFLLVGFIMHVLTNQMLSPEKWMAWYAPGGVIDPRGHTLHDYNLWRFGFFIALAAPVTGAWLYAYRRYLSAGQQADAAYLQWIGSLASKMLNLGGVVALVFLGGWMATLPANIASFATSPVVLLSVALLLLTVALPTALGRRTLHTSLGYAPFALGAVALIAVAALREVLRYTVLQGVHGYDVFTYPVHVDWYSNVLFFTTFALIGGSTLAYF
;
A
#
# COMPACT_ATOMS: atom_id res chain seq x y z
N MET A 1 -8.62 2.91 -29.12
CA MET A 1 -7.23 3.26 -29.48
C MET A 1 -6.54 2.00 -29.95
N ASN A 2 -5.77 2.04 -31.05
CA ASN A 2 -4.99 0.87 -31.51
C ASN A 2 -3.61 0.85 -30.83
N SER A 3 -2.91 -0.29 -30.92
CA SER A 3 -1.58 -0.47 -30.33
C SER A 3 -0.55 0.51 -30.87
N ASP A 4 -0.61 0.86 -32.15
CA ASP A 4 0.35 1.76 -32.80
C ASP A 4 0.31 3.17 -32.19
N MET A 5 -0.89 3.69 -31.89
CA MET A 5 -1.03 4.94 -31.15
C MET A 5 -0.43 4.87 -29.74
N LEU A 6 -0.61 3.74 -29.05
CA LEU A 6 -0.01 3.54 -27.71
C LEU A 6 1.51 3.50 -27.78
N TYR A 7 2.07 2.86 -28.82
CA TYR A 7 3.52 2.84 -29.06
C TYR A 7 4.06 4.22 -29.44
N ALA A 8 3.32 5.00 -30.23
CA ALA A 8 3.72 6.36 -30.63
C ALA A 8 3.76 7.36 -29.45
N LEU A 9 3.07 7.06 -28.35
CA LEU A 9 3.08 7.87 -27.13
C LEU A 9 4.23 7.54 -26.17
N ARG A 10 5.06 6.54 -26.48
CA ARG A 10 6.24 6.20 -25.68
C ARG A 10 7.27 7.32 -25.70
N ASP A 11 8.04 7.43 -24.64
CA ASP A 11 9.25 8.25 -24.60
C ASP A 11 10.20 7.83 -25.72
N VAL A 12 10.53 8.79 -26.58
CA VAL A 12 11.44 8.64 -27.71
C VAL A 12 12.88 8.32 -27.27
N ALA A 13 13.24 8.67 -26.03
CA ALA A 13 14.55 8.37 -25.46
C ALA A 13 14.71 6.90 -25.05
N GLY A 14 13.63 6.11 -25.05
CA GLY A 14 13.64 4.73 -24.57
C GLY A 14 13.86 4.62 -23.06
N ILE A 15 14.20 3.41 -22.60
CA ILE A 15 14.41 3.11 -21.17
C ILE A 15 15.87 2.76 -20.86
N PRO A 16 16.37 3.08 -19.64
CA PRO A 16 17.79 3.00 -19.34
C PRO A 16 18.28 1.57 -19.02
N SER A 17 17.39 0.58 -18.98
CA SER A 17 17.70 -0.81 -18.60
C SER A 17 16.62 -1.76 -19.08
N HIS A 18 16.86 -3.07 -19.00
CA HIS A 18 15.87 -4.06 -19.42
C HIS A 18 14.58 -3.96 -18.58
N PRO A 19 13.37 -3.95 -19.20
CA PRO A 19 12.08 -3.74 -18.51
C PRO A 19 11.87 -4.59 -17.26
N ILE A 20 12.31 -5.85 -17.29
CA ILE A 20 12.13 -6.80 -16.18
C ILE A 20 12.68 -6.27 -14.85
N ILE A 21 13.77 -5.48 -14.89
CA ILE A 21 14.38 -4.89 -13.70
C ILE A 21 13.38 -3.94 -13.05
N PHE A 22 12.76 -3.06 -13.82
CA PHE A 22 11.77 -2.10 -13.33
C PHE A 22 10.49 -2.78 -12.87
N LEU A 23 10.06 -3.86 -13.52
CA LEU A 23 8.87 -4.61 -13.11
C LEU A 23 9.10 -5.31 -11.76
N VAL A 24 10.24 -6.00 -11.59
CA VAL A 24 10.59 -6.69 -10.34
C VAL A 24 10.79 -5.70 -9.20
N LEU A 25 11.57 -4.63 -9.42
CA LEU A 25 11.77 -3.59 -8.42
C LEU A 25 10.46 -2.82 -8.14
N GLY A 26 9.61 -2.64 -9.15
CA GLY A 26 8.28 -2.05 -9.02
C GLY A 26 7.38 -2.86 -8.09
N VAL A 27 7.35 -4.18 -8.24
CA VAL A 27 6.62 -5.09 -7.34
C VAL A 27 7.19 -5.01 -5.92
N LEU A 28 8.50 -5.12 -5.77
CA LEU A 28 9.16 -5.10 -4.45
C LEU A 28 8.91 -3.78 -3.71
N THR A 29 9.18 -2.66 -4.37
CA THR A 29 9.06 -1.33 -3.75
C THR A 29 7.59 -0.96 -3.48
N PHE A 30 6.65 -1.37 -4.34
CA PHE A 30 5.22 -1.23 -4.05
C PHE A 30 4.80 -2.07 -2.83
N ALA A 31 5.30 -3.31 -2.69
CA ALA A 31 5.02 -4.14 -1.52
C ALA A 31 5.51 -3.49 -0.22
N LEU A 32 6.72 -2.92 -0.23
CA LEU A 32 7.27 -2.20 0.92
C LEU A 32 6.46 -0.91 1.22
N HIS A 33 6.13 -0.14 0.18
CA HIS A 33 5.29 1.05 0.31
C HIS A 33 3.91 0.72 0.90
N ILE A 34 3.20 -0.27 0.34
CA ILE A 34 1.86 -0.61 0.79
C ILE A 34 1.86 -1.20 2.20
N ALA A 35 2.90 -1.94 2.59
CA ALA A 35 3.07 -2.39 3.98
C ALA A 35 3.12 -1.20 4.95
N ALA A 36 3.88 -0.15 4.62
CA ALA A 36 3.94 1.07 5.42
C ALA A 36 2.59 1.81 5.45
N VAL A 37 1.88 1.88 4.32
CA VAL A 37 0.51 2.44 4.26
C VAL A 37 -0.47 1.65 5.13
N HIS A 38 -0.38 0.32 5.12
CA HIS A 38 -1.23 -0.55 5.94
C HIS A 38 -0.99 -0.36 7.44
N ILE A 39 0.28 -0.30 7.87
CA ILE A 39 0.65 -0.03 9.25
C ILE A 39 0.22 1.40 9.65
N MET A 40 0.35 2.37 8.76
CA MET A 40 -0.13 3.74 8.96
C MET A 40 -1.66 3.75 9.17
N LEU A 41 -2.44 3.16 8.27
CA LEU A 41 -3.90 3.13 8.35
C LEU A 41 -4.38 2.38 9.59
N GLY A 42 -3.87 1.17 9.83
CA GLY A 42 -4.25 0.37 10.99
C GLY A 42 -3.78 0.99 12.30
N GLY A 43 -2.60 1.59 12.35
CA GLY A 43 -2.11 2.37 13.49
C GLY A 43 -3.02 3.55 13.81
N THR A 44 -3.34 4.38 12.81
CA THR A 44 -4.26 5.53 12.93
C THR A 44 -5.65 5.09 13.40
N ALA A 45 -6.19 4.01 12.84
CA ALA A 45 -7.47 3.44 13.25
C ALA A 45 -7.44 2.90 14.69
N LEU A 46 -6.35 2.25 15.10
CA LEU A 46 -6.15 1.80 16.48
C LEU A 46 -6.03 2.97 17.45
N VAL A 47 -5.41 4.09 17.07
CA VAL A 47 -5.42 5.31 17.87
C VAL A 47 -6.85 5.78 18.08
N LEU A 48 -7.66 5.93 17.02
CA LEU A 48 -9.05 6.35 17.15
C LEU A 48 -9.89 5.42 18.04
N ALA A 49 -9.71 4.11 17.89
CA ALA A 49 -10.46 3.11 18.65
C ALA A 49 -10.08 3.06 20.14
N ASN A 50 -8.88 3.52 20.52
CA ASN A 50 -8.33 3.32 21.85
C ASN A 50 -7.99 4.62 22.61
N ALA A 51 -7.79 5.74 21.92
CA ALA A 51 -7.38 7.00 22.53
C ALA A 51 -8.38 7.46 23.59
N PHE A 52 -9.69 7.32 23.35
CA PHE A 52 -10.73 7.83 24.26
C PHE A 52 -11.13 6.84 25.36
N SER A 53 -10.45 5.72 25.47
CA SER A 53 -10.75 4.70 26.49
C SER A 53 -10.21 5.08 27.86
N ARG A 54 -10.95 4.71 28.93
CA ARG A 54 -10.48 4.82 30.33
C ARG A 54 -9.45 3.75 30.74
N SER A 55 -9.30 2.68 29.94
CA SER A 55 -8.33 1.60 30.21
C SER A 55 -6.87 2.05 29.97
N PRO A 56 -5.95 1.88 30.95
CA PRO A 56 -4.53 2.14 30.78
C PRO A 56 -3.88 1.36 29.63
N MET A 57 -4.26 0.10 29.42
CA MET A 57 -3.73 -0.73 28.33
C MET A 57 -4.05 -0.14 26.95
N ARG A 58 -5.30 0.31 26.76
CA ARG A 58 -5.74 0.92 25.49
C ARG A 58 -5.04 2.25 25.24
N ARG A 59 -4.89 3.07 26.28
CA ARG A 59 -4.18 4.36 26.23
C ARG A 59 -2.71 4.18 25.88
N ARG A 60 -2.05 3.21 26.50
CA ARG A 60 -0.67 2.80 26.19
C ARG A 60 -0.51 2.39 24.73
N LEU A 61 -1.40 1.54 24.21
CA LEU A 61 -1.36 1.15 22.79
C LEU A 61 -1.59 2.35 21.88
N SER A 62 -2.55 3.21 22.20
CA SER A 62 -2.83 4.42 21.43
C SER A 62 -1.60 5.34 21.34
N ALA A 63 -0.86 5.50 22.43
CA ALA A 63 0.38 6.28 22.43
C ALA A 63 1.45 5.66 21.50
N ALA A 64 1.64 4.34 21.59
CA ALA A 64 2.56 3.62 20.72
C ALA A 64 2.14 3.73 19.24
N MET A 65 0.87 3.49 18.93
CA MET A 65 0.34 3.51 17.56
C MET A 65 0.32 4.92 16.96
N THR A 66 0.22 5.98 17.77
CA THR A 66 0.37 7.37 17.26
C THR A 66 1.78 7.58 16.72
N THR A 67 2.81 7.13 17.47
CA THR A 67 4.20 7.21 17.02
C THR A 67 4.45 6.29 15.83
N THR A 68 3.95 5.06 15.86
CA THR A 68 4.06 4.10 14.74
C THR A 68 3.43 4.68 13.47
N ALA A 69 2.20 5.19 13.52
CA ALA A 69 1.53 5.76 12.36
C ALA A 69 2.32 6.94 11.78
N LYS A 70 2.82 7.85 12.64
CA LYS A 70 3.62 9.01 12.23
C LYS A 70 4.90 8.61 11.47
N ILE A 71 5.61 7.60 11.96
CA ILE A 71 6.82 7.06 11.32
C ILE A 71 6.44 6.33 10.02
N ALA A 72 5.36 5.55 10.05
CA ALA A 72 4.88 4.80 8.89
C ALA A 72 4.47 5.73 7.73
N VAL A 73 3.92 6.92 7.99
CA VAL A 73 3.70 7.94 6.94
C VAL A 73 5.02 8.32 6.29
N SER A 74 6.07 8.65 7.07
CA SER A 74 7.38 9.04 6.50
C SER A 74 7.95 7.94 5.61
N VAL A 75 7.92 6.70 6.11
CA VAL A 75 8.40 5.53 5.38
C VAL A 75 7.58 5.29 4.12
N ALA A 76 6.25 5.41 4.19
CA ALA A 76 5.38 5.28 3.03
C ALA A 76 5.66 6.35 1.96
N VAL A 77 5.88 7.61 2.35
CA VAL A 77 6.21 8.69 1.41
C VAL A 77 7.50 8.39 0.65
N VAL A 78 8.58 8.03 1.35
CA VAL A 78 9.87 7.73 0.72
C VAL A 78 9.79 6.50 -0.18
N LEU A 79 9.19 5.41 0.32
CA LEU A 79 9.05 4.18 -0.47
C LEU A 79 8.05 4.31 -1.61
N GLY A 80 7.14 5.29 -1.58
CA GLY A 80 6.13 5.53 -2.62
C GLY A 80 6.71 6.15 -3.88
N VAL A 81 7.86 6.84 -3.79
CA VAL A 81 8.51 7.45 -4.95
C VAL A 81 8.98 6.40 -5.95
N ALA A 82 9.64 5.34 -5.48
CA ALA A 82 10.19 4.30 -6.35
C ALA A 82 9.14 3.60 -7.26
N PRO A 83 8.02 3.04 -6.76
CA PRO A 83 7.03 2.40 -7.62
C PRO A 83 6.34 3.39 -8.57
N LEU A 84 6.24 4.67 -8.21
CA LEU A 84 5.75 5.73 -9.09
C LEU A 84 6.71 5.98 -10.26
N LEU A 85 8.01 6.03 -10.01
CA LEU A 85 9.02 6.18 -11.06
C LEU A 85 9.05 4.93 -11.96
N PHE A 86 8.95 3.73 -11.40
CA PHE A 86 8.96 2.52 -12.21
C PHE A 86 7.75 2.41 -13.14
N VAL A 87 6.54 2.80 -12.70
CA VAL A 87 5.38 2.84 -13.62
C VAL A 87 5.55 3.92 -14.68
N GLN A 88 6.17 5.05 -14.35
CA GLN A 88 6.48 6.10 -15.32
C GLN A 88 7.47 5.64 -16.38
N VAL A 89 8.46 4.83 -16.02
CA VAL A 89 9.45 4.32 -16.98
C VAL A 89 8.89 3.19 -17.86
N THR A 90 7.99 2.37 -17.34
CA THR A 90 7.51 1.16 -18.04
C THR A 90 6.17 1.34 -18.76
N TYR A 91 5.31 2.22 -18.25
CA TYR A 91 3.95 2.45 -18.73
C TYR A 91 3.63 3.95 -18.84
N ASP A 92 4.61 4.76 -19.26
CA ASP A 92 4.48 6.21 -19.46
C ASP A 92 3.21 6.62 -20.21
N PRO A 93 2.83 6.06 -21.38
CA PRO A 93 1.68 6.56 -22.11
C PRO A 93 0.41 6.47 -21.28
N PHE A 94 0.30 5.41 -20.49
CA PHE A 94 -0.86 5.14 -19.66
C PHE A 94 -0.85 5.99 -18.40
N TRP A 95 0.30 6.06 -17.71
CA TRP A 95 0.42 6.83 -16.48
C TRP A 95 0.20 8.32 -16.72
N TYR A 96 0.85 8.88 -17.75
CA TYR A 96 0.71 10.30 -18.06
C TYR A 96 -0.68 10.64 -18.57
N THR A 97 -1.28 9.83 -19.45
CA THR A 97 -2.64 10.09 -19.91
C THR A 97 -3.65 10.05 -18.76
N SER A 98 -3.56 9.03 -17.90
CA SER A 98 -4.41 8.94 -16.70
C SER A 98 -4.28 10.18 -15.81
N ASN A 99 -3.04 10.64 -15.59
CA ASN A 99 -2.77 11.81 -14.75
C ASN A 99 -3.26 13.12 -15.38
N VAL A 100 -3.14 13.30 -16.69
CA VAL A 100 -3.64 14.51 -17.38
C VAL A 100 -5.16 14.59 -17.32
N LEU A 101 -5.85 13.46 -17.53
CA LEU A 101 -7.31 13.38 -17.44
C LEU A 101 -7.85 13.77 -16.05
N SER A 102 -7.05 13.58 -15.00
CA SER A 102 -7.43 13.85 -13.61
C SER A 102 -6.43 14.80 -12.91
N ALA A 103 -5.86 15.76 -13.66
CA ALA A 103 -4.72 16.58 -13.22
C ALA A 103 -4.92 17.31 -11.88
N TRP A 104 -6.13 17.83 -11.60
CA TRP A 104 -6.44 18.47 -10.32
C TRP A 104 -6.25 17.53 -9.13
N TRP A 105 -6.61 16.26 -9.30
CA TRP A 105 -6.49 15.25 -8.27
C TRP A 105 -5.06 14.78 -8.11
N VAL A 106 -4.27 14.76 -9.18
CA VAL A 106 -2.83 14.48 -9.12
C VAL A 106 -2.09 15.58 -8.33
N ILE A 107 -2.40 16.85 -8.55
CA ILE A 107 -1.81 17.93 -7.77
C ILE A 107 -2.38 17.93 -6.34
N GLY A 108 -3.69 17.72 -6.23
CA GLY A 108 -4.42 17.70 -4.96
C GLY A 108 -3.98 16.58 -4.02
N PHE A 109 -3.59 15.40 -4.51
CA PHE A 109 -3.21 14.29 -3.63
C PHE A 109 -2.02 14.67 -2.74
N ILE A 110 -1.05 15.43 -3.25
CA ILE A 110 0.12 15.87 -2.49
C ILE A 110 -0.31 16.81 -1.37
N LEU A 111 -1.16 17.80 -1.68
CA LEU A 111 -1.67 18.75 -0.69
C LEU A 111 -2.52 18.06 0.39
N LEU A 112 -3.37 17.12 -0.01
CA LEU A 112 -4.19 16.33 0.90
C LEU A 112 -3.34 15.42 1.79
N LEU A 113 -2.26 14.83 1.25
CA LEU A 113 -1.30 14.02 2.01
C LEU A 113 -0.58 14.87 3.05
N ILE A 114 -0.11 16.07 2.67
CA ILE A 114 0.50 17.04 3.60
C ILE A 114 -0.49 17.40 4.69
N ALA A 115 -1.74 17.74 4.35
CA ALA A 115 -2.77 18.10 5.32
C ALA A 115 -3.08 16.93 6.27
N GLY A 116 -3.21 15.70 5.76
CA GLY A 116 -3.42 14.51 6.57
C GLY A 116 -2.27 14.25 7.53
N TYR A 117 -1.04 14.43 7.06
CA TYR A 117 0.14 14.26 7.90
C TYR A 117 0.27 15.35 8.97
N MET A 118 -0.01 16.60 8.61
CA MET A 118 -0.08 17.72 9.57
C MET A 118 -1.17 17.47 10.62
N ALA A 119 -2.33 16.95 10.25
CA ALA A 119 -3.41 16.62 11.19
C ALA A 119 -3.01 15.51 12.18
N LEU A 120 -2.26 14.50 11.71
CA LEU A 120 -1.66 13.47 12.56
C LEU A 120 -0.60 14.07 13.52
N TYR A 121 0.28 14.93 13.01
CA TYR A 121 1.28 15.62 13.84
C TYR A 121 0.64 16.56 14.87
N PHE A 122 -0.44 17.25 14.49
CA PHE A 122 -1.21 18.10 15.38
C PHE A 122 -1.86 17.30 16.51
N PHE A 123 -2.39 16.10 16.22
CA PHE A 123 -2.85 15.21 17.27
C PHE A 123 -1.69 14.80 18.20
N TYR A 124 -0.57 14.37 17.62
CA TYR A 124 0.61 13.93 18.36
C TYR A 124 1.16 15.02 19.30
N SER A 125 1.31 16.26 18.81
CA SER A 125 1.86 17.38 19.59
C SER A 125 0.92 17.86 20.70
N ARG A 126 -0.39 17.62 20.60
CA ARG A 126 -1.36 18.01 21.63
C ARG A 126 -1.55 16.95 22.71
N ASN A 127 -1.01 15.74 22.54
CA ASN A 127 -1.27 14.59 23.39
C ASN A 127 0.03 13.89 23.87
N HIS A 128 0.97 14.63 24.47
CA HIS A 128 2.23 14.07 24.98
C HIS A 128 2.06 12.98 26.05
N HIS A 129 1.00 13.06 26.87
CA HIS A 129 0.70 12.11 27.95
C HIS A 129 -0.41 11.12 27.55
N LEU A 130 -0.52 10.75 26.26
CA LEU A 130 -1.60 9.88 25.76
C LEU A 130 -1.63 8.50 26.43
N ALA A 131 -0.52 8.03 27.00
CA ALA A 131 -0.48 6.76 27.70
C ALA A 131 -1.23 6.78 29.05
N ASP A 132 -1.38 7.96 29.67
CA ASP A 132 -2.07 8.13 30.94
C ASP A 132 -3.58 8.38 30.72
N PRO A 133 -4.48 7.54 31.26
CA PRO A 133 -5.93 7.77 31.20
C PRO A 133 -6.41 9.00 31.97
N GLN A 134 -5.67 9.50 32.95
CA GLN A 134 -6.07 10.68 33.73
C GLN A 134 -6.01 11.97 32.90
N HIS A 135 -5.16 11.99 31.88
CA HIS A 135 -5.02 13.12 30.96
C HIS A 135 -6.05 13.05 29.83
N ALA A 136 -6.89 14.08 29.73
CA ALA A 136 -7.91 14.18 28.69
C ALA A 136 -7.28 14.22 27.27
N VAL A 137 -7.89 13.49 26.33
CA VAL A 137 -7.53 13.55 24.92
C VAL A 137 -7.94 14.88 24.32
N ARG A 138 -7.04 15.49 23.57
CA ARG A 138 -7.28 16.73 22.84
C ARG A 138 -7.27 16.47 21.33
N SER A 139 -8.02 17.28 20.60
CA SER A 139 -8.00 17.32 19.13
C SER A 139 -8.35 16.00 18.44
N GLY A 140 -9.30 15.22 18.98
CA GLY A 140 -9.74 13.95 18.36
C GLY A 140 -10.16 14.07 16.90
N TRP A 141 -10.76 15.21 16.54
CA TRP A 141 -11.16 15.53 15.16
C TRP A 141 -9.98 15.50 14.18
N SER A 142 -8.75 15.84 14.60
CA SER A 142 -7.61 15.88 13.70
C SER A 142 -7.13 14.48 13.34
N MET A 143 -7.31 13.50 14.23
CA MET A 143 -7.04 12.10 13.92
C MET A 143 -8.09 11.52 12.97
N VAL A 144 -9.36 11.91 13.12
CA VAL A 144 -10.42 11.55 12.16
C VAL A 144 -10.13 12.17 10.79
N ALA A 145 -9.75 13.45 10.75
CA ALA A 145 -9.35 14.13 9.53
C ALA A 145 -8.13 13.46 8.87
N ALA A 146 -7.11 13.09 9.65
CA ALA A 146 -5.94 12.38 9.15
C ALA A 146 -6.33 11.05 8.48
N LEU A 147 -7.12 10.21 9.15
CA LEU A 147 -7.57 8.94 8.58
C LEU A 147 -8.40 9.14 7.30
N ALA A 148 -9.35 10.08 7.32
CA ALA A 148 -10.19 10.37 6.16
C ALA A 148 -9.36 10.87 4.95
N LEU A 149 -8.39 11.76 5.19
CA LEU A 149 -7.49 12.26 4.16
C LEU A 149 -6.57 11.18 3.61
N PHE A 150 -6.04 10.27 4.45
CA PHE A 150 -5.23 9.15 3.97
C PHE A 150 -6.04 8.16 3.12
N LEU A 151 -7.29 7.90 3.50
CA LEU A 151 -8.20 7.07 2.68
C LEU A 151 -8.52 7.76 1.35
N LEU A 152 -8.76 9.08 1.36
CA LEU A 152 -8.98 9.86 0.14
C LEU A 152 -7.77 9.85 -0.78
N VAL A 153 -6.56 10.06 -0.25
CA VAL A 153 -5.31 9.97 -1.03
C VAL A 153 -5.15 8.57 -1.64
N GLY A 154 -5.40 7.52 -0.86
CA GLY A 154 -5.41 6.14 -1.37
C GLY A 154 -6.45 5.93 -2.48
N PHE A 155 -7.64 6.52 -2.35
CA PHE A 155 -8.70 6.44 -3.35
C PHE A 155 -8.33 7.16 -4.65
N ILE A 156 -7.71 8.35 -4.57
CA ILE A 156 -7.20 9.08 -5.74
C ILE A 156 -6.17 8.20 -6.47
N MET A 157 -5.18 7.66 -5.75
CA MET A 157 -4.17 6.78 -6.36
C MET A 157 -4.78 5.53 -6.98
N HIS A 158 -5.80 4.96 -6.33
CA HIS A 158 -6.55 3.83 -6.87
C HIS A 158 -7.23 4.20 -8.20
N VAL A 159 -7.96 5.31 -8.25
CA VAL A 159 -8.61 5.83 -9.47
C VAL A 159 -7.58 6.02 -10.60
N LEU A 160 -6.48 6.73 -10.34
CA LEU A 160 -5.45 6.99 -11.34
C LEU A 160 -4.88 5.69 -11.91
N THR A 161 -4.65 4.68 -11.06
CA THR A 161 -4.19 3.37 -11.53
C THR A 161 -5.24 2.54 -12.25
N ASN A 162 -6.53 2.80 -12.03
CA ASN A 162 -7.64 2.13 -12.69
C ASN A 162 -7.92 2.75 -14.07
N GLN A 163 -7.97 4.08 -14.16
CA GLN A 163 -8.09 4.83 -15.42
C GLN A 163 -7.00 4.44 -16.43
N MET A 164 -5.79 4.17 -15.91
CA MET A 164 -4.66 3.70 -16.68
C MET A 164 -4.92 2.36 -17.41
N LEU A 165 -5.84 1.53 -16.90
CA LEU A 165 -6.18 0.22 -17.45
C LEU A 165 -7.27 0.27 -18.54
N SER A 166 -7.79 1.46 -18.87
CA SER A 166 -8.88 1.63 -19.84
C SER A 166 -8.55 2.63 -20.96
N PRO A 167 -7.49 2.41 -21.75
CA PRO A 167 -7.13 3.29 -22.87
C PRO A 167 -8.22 3.46 -23.92
N GLU A 168 -9.14 2.50 -24.03
CA GLU A 168 -10.32 2.58 -24.89
C GLU A 168 -11.30 3.69 -24.51
N LYS A 169 -11.29 4.13 -23.24
CA LYS A 169 -12.20 5.16 -22.72
C LYS A 169 -11.60 6.57 -22.72
N TRP A 170 -10.28 6.71 -22.87
CA TRP A 170 -9.59 8.00 -22.74
C TRP A 170 -10.14 9.09 -23.66
N MET A 171 -10.45 8.76 -24.92
CA MET A 171 -10.99 9.74 -25.85
C MET A 171 -12.37 10.24 -25.42
N ALA A 172 -13.23 9.36 -24.90
CA ALA A 172 -14.54 9.74 -24.40
C ALA A 172 -14.45 10.60 -23.12
N TRP A 173 -13.40 10.42 -22.33
CA TRP A 173 -13.12 11.22 -21.14
C TRP A 173 -12.50 12.58 -21.48
N TYR A 174 -11.60 12.63 -22.48
CA TYR A 174 -10.92 13.86 -22.91
C TYR A 174 -11.79 14.75 -23.80
N ALA A 175 -12.59 14.16 -24.70
CA ALA A 175 -13.41 14.88 -25.65
C ALA A 175 -14.85 14.31 -25.69
N PRO A 176 -15.63 14.47 -24.60
CA PRO A 176 -17.00 13.97 -24.55
C PRO A 176 -17.85 14.60 -25.67
N GLY A 177 -18.48 13.75 -26.49
CA GLY A 177 -19.25 14.20 -27.65
C GLY A 177 -18.41 14.88 -28.75
N GLY A 178 -17.08 14.68 -28.75
CA GLY A 178 -16.16 15.31 -29.69
C GLY A 178 -15.70 16.72 -29.29
N VAL A 179 -16.15 17.23 -28.14
CA VAL A 179 -15.74 18.54 -27.61
C VAL A 179 -14.64 18.34 -26.57
N ILE A 180 -13.45 18.90 -26.83
CA ILE A 180 -12.30 18.79 -25.93
C ILE A 180 -12.61 19.43 -24.57
N ASP A 181 -12.42 18.69 -23.49
CA ASP A 181 -12.46 19.16 -22.11
C ASP A 181 -11.08 18.95 -21.44
N PRO A 182 -10.23 19.98 -21.39
CA PRO A 182 -8.88 19.88 -20.84
C PRO A 182 -8.82 20.19 -19.33
N ARG A 183 -9.96 20.29 -18.62
CA ARG A 183 -9.98 20.79 -17.23
C ARG A 183 -9.32 19.87 -16.22
N GLY A 184 -9.34 18.55 -16.45
CA GLY A 184 -8.69 17.57 -15.59
C GLY A 184 -9.25 17.47 -14.17
N HIS A 185 -10.50 17.85 -13.95
CA HIS A 185 -11.12 17.91 -12.61
C HIS A 185 -11.97 16.69 -12.24
N THR A 186 -12.11 15.71 -13.14
CA THR A 186 -12.99 14.55 -12.98
C THR A 186 -12.17 13.30 -12.65
N LEU A 187 -12.73 12.43 -11.81
CA LEU A 187 -12.22 11.07 -11.58
C LEU A 187 -13.06 10.11 -12.43
N HIS A 188 -12.43 9.35 -13.32
CA HIS A 188 -13.15 8.68 -14.40
C HIS A 188 -13.41 7.19 -14.22
N ASP A 189 -12.54 6.45 -13.52
CA ASP A 189 -12.68 5.00 -13.37
C ASP A 189 -12.16 4.50 -12.02
N TYR A 190 -12.94 3.65 -11.36
CA TYR A 190 -12.58 3.03 -10.09
C TYR A 190 -13.33 1.72 -9.88
N ASN A 191 -12.71 0.82 -9.14
CA ASN A 191 -13.34 -0.41 -8.65
C ASN A 191 -13.33 -0.42 -7.11
N LEU A 192 -14.51 -0.30 -6.49
CA LEU A 192 -14.63 -0.23 -5.03
C LEU A 192 -14.25 -1.53 -4.32
N TRP A 193 -14.44 -2.69 -4.97
CA TRP A 193 -14.01 -3.97 -4.40
C TRP A 193 -12.48 -4.06 -4.32
N ARG A 194 -11.80 -3.66 -5.40
CA ARG A 194 -10.34 -3.58 -5.44
C ARG A 194 -9.80 -2.59 -4.41
N PHE A 195 -10.40 -1.40 -4.31
CA PHE A 195 -10.03 -0.42 -3.29
C PHE A 195 -10.24 -0.99 -1.88
N GLY A 196 -11.42 -1.55 -1.62
CA GLY A 196 -11.76 -2.19 -0.36
C GLY A 196 -10.81 -3.32 0.02
N PHE A 197 -10.32 -4.11 -0.94
CA PHE A 197 -9.32 -5.15 -0.68
C PHE A 197 -8.03 -4.56 -0.14
N PHE A 198 -7.46 -3.56 -0.83
CA PHE A 198 -6.23 -2.91 -0.37
C PHE A 198 -6.42 -2.18 0.96
N ILE A 199 -7.57 -1.57 1.24
CA ILE A 199 -7.82 -0.94 2.54
C ILE A 199 -8.02 -2.00 3.64
N ALA A 200 -8.76 -3.08 3.37
CA ALA A 200 -9.03 -4.14 4.33
C ALA A 200 -7.76 -4.87 4.78
N LEU A 201 -6.76 -4.99 3.90
CA LEU A 201 -5.43 -5.54 4.24
C LEU A 201 -4.71 -4.76 5.35
N ALA A 202 -5.09 -3.51 5.64
CA ALA A 202 -4.53 -2.75 6.76
C ALA A 202 -4.72 -3.46 8.10
N ALA A 203 -5.84 -4.15 8.29
CA ALA A 203 -6.14 -4.88 9.52
C ALA A 203 -5.21 -6.09 9.74
N PRO A 204 -5.13 -7.09 8.84
CA PRO A 204 -4.24 -8.24 9.05
C PRO A 204 -2.76 -7.85 9.05
N VAL A 205 -2.32 -6.89 8.23
CA VAL A 205 -0.94 -6.40 8.23
C VAL A 205 -0.58 -5.74 9.56
N THR A 206 -1.47 -4.89 10.10
CA THR A 206 -1.26 -4.29 11.42
C THR A 206 -1.35 -5.35 12.53
N GLY A 207 -2.21 -6.36 12.39
CA GLY A 207 -2.25 -7.50 13.30
C GLY A 207 -0.93 -8.28 13.32
N ALA A 208 -0.31 -8.53 12.16
CA ALA A 208 1.01 -9.14 12.06
C ALA A 208 2.10 -8.24 12.68
N TRP A 209 2.03 -6.92 12.44
CA TRP A 209 2.90 -5.95 13.11
C TRP A 209 2.74 -5.97 14.64
N LEU A 210 1.52 -6.12 15.17
CA LEU A 210 1.28 -6.22 16.60
C LEU A 210 1.90 -7.49 17.22
N TYR A 211 2.04 -8.59 16.48
CA TYR A 211 2.80 -9.76 16.94
C TYR A 211 4.29 -9.44 17.07
N ALA A 212 4.88 -8.75 16.08
CA ALA A 212 6.26 -8.28 16.15
C ALA A 212 6.46 -7.30 17.33
N TYR A 213 5.55 -6.33 17.49
CA TYR A 213 5.55 -5.38 18.60
C TYR A 213 5.44 -6.07 19.97
N ARG A 214 4.54 -7.05 20.10
CA ARG A 214 4.40 -7.87 21.31
C ARG A 214 5.70 -8.62 21.63
N ARG A 215 6.34 -9.20 20.61
CA ARG A 215 7.61 -9.92 20.77
C ARG A 215 8.73 -8.97 21.21
N TYR A 216 8.81 -7.77 20.62
CA TYR A 216 9.76 -6.73 21.00
C TYR A 216 9.61 -6.35 22.47
N LEU A 217 8.39 -6.05 22.92
CA LEU A 217 8.12 -5.70 24.32
C LEU A 217 8.48 -6.84 25.29
N SER A 218 8.18 -8.09 24.91
CA SER A 218 8.53 -9.25 25.73
C SER A 218 10.05 -9.47 25.79
N ALA A 219 10.79 -9.20 24.71
CA ALA A 219 12.25 -9.31 24.69
C ALA A 219 12.90 -8.33 25.66
N GLY A 220 12.45 -7.07 25.59
CA GLY A 220 12.99 -5.98 26.39
C GLY A 220 12.44 -5.93 27.82
N GLN A 221 11.61 -6.90 28.22
CA GLN A 221 10.91 -6.90 29.52
C GLN A 221 10.14 -5.59 29.79
N GLN A 222 9.64 -4.96 28.72
CA GLN A 222 9.04 -3.63 28.77
C GLN A 222 7.54 -3.67 29.11
N ALA A 223 6.93 -4.85 29.26
CA ALA A 223 5.50 -5.01 29.51
C ALA A 223 5.18 -6.21 30.39
N ASP A 224 4.08 -6.11 31.12
CA ASP A 224 3.55 -7.20 31.94
C ASP A 224 2.84 -8.27 31.09
N ALA A 225 2.62 -9.45 31.69
CA ALA A 225 1.97 -10.57 31.03
C ALA A 225 0.55 -10.22 30.55
N ALA A 226 -0.18 -9.41 31.32
CA ALA A 226 -1.54 -9.00 31.02
C ALA A 226 -1.62 -8.14 29.74
N TYR A 227 -0.77 -7.12 29.61
CA TYR A 227 -0.71 -6.30 28.39
C TYR A 227 -0.26 -7.12 27.19
N LEU A 228 0.75 -7.97 27.35
CA LEU A 228 1.22 -8.84 26.27
C LEU A 228 0.12 -9.80 25.79
N GLN A 229 -0.66 -10.40 26.69
CA GLN A 229 -1.78 -11.25 26.33
C GLN A 229 -2.88 -10.47 25.60
N TRP A 230 -3.20 -9.27 26.08
CA TRP A 230 -4.19 -8.40 25.45
C TRP A 230 -3.78 -8.00 24.03
N ILE A 231 -2.53 -7.57 23.82
CA ILE A 231 -1.99 -7.26 22.47
C ILE A 231 -2.05 -8.50 21.57
N GLY A 232 -1.68 -9.68 22.08
CA GLY A 232 -1.79 -10.93 21.33
C GLY A 232 -3.23 -11.21 20.87
N SER A 233 -4.21 -11.04 21.76
CA SER A 233 -5.62 -11.24 21.44
C SER A 233 -6.14 -10.23 20.41
N LEU A 234 -5.72 -8.97 20.49
CA LEU A 234 -6.06 -7.94 19.51
C LEU A 234 -5.44 -8.25 18.16
N ALA A 235 -4.15 -8.63 18.14
CA ALA A 235 -3.43 -9.03 16.93
C ALA A 235 -4.11 -10.20 16.22
N SER A 236 -4.48 -11.26 16.95
CA SER A 236 -5.22 -12.40 16.39
C SER A 236 -6.58 -11.98 15.82
N LYS A 237 -7.33 -11.12 16.52
CA LYS A 237 -8.62 -10.62 16.04
C LYS A 237 -8.47 -9.82 14.74
N MET A 238 -7.46 -8.94 14.66
CA MET A 238 -7.19 -8.15 13.47
C MET A 238 -6.75 -9.01 12.28
N LEU A 239 -5.92 -10.03 12.52
CA LEU A 239 -5.53 -11.00 11.49
C LEU A 239 -6.72 -11.83 10.98
N ASN A 240 -7.49 -12.43 11.88
CA ASN A 240 -8.57 -13.32 11.50
C ASN A 240 -9.74 -12.57 10.87
N LEU A 241 -10.29 -11.55 11.54
CA LEU A 241 -11.43 -10.80 11.03
C LEU A 241 -11.04 -9.96 9.82
N GLY A 242 -9.89 -9.28 9.89
CA GLY A 242 -9.38 -8.48 8.78
C GLY A 242 -9.01 -9.34 7.57
N GLY A 243 -8.46 -10.54 7.78
CA GLY A 243 -8.19 -11.51 6.72
C GLY A 243 -9.45 -11.98 6.01
N VAL A 244 -10.52 -12.31 6.75
CA VAL A 244 -11.82 -12.67 6.16
C VAL A 244 -12.40 -11.51 5.35
N VAL A 245 -12.41 -10.29 5.90
CA VAL A 245 -12.91 -9.10 5.20
C VAL A 245 -12.09 -8.83 3.93
N ALA A 246 -10.77 -8.93 4.01
CA ALA A 246 -9.89 -8.77 2.84
C ALA A 246 -10.19 -9.82 1.77
N LEU A 247 -10.39 -11.09 2.12
CA LEU A 247 -10.73 -12.14 1.15
C LEU A 247 -12.11 -11.94 0.52
N VAL A 248 -13.10 -11.42 1.26
CA VAL A 248 -14.40 -11.03 0.70
C VAL A 248 -14.23 -9.93 -0.35
N PHE A 249 -13.45 -8.88 -0.04
CA PHE A 249 -13.17 -7.82 -1.00
C PHE A 249 -12.36 -8.31 -2.21
N LEU A 250 -11.40 -9.22 -2.01
CA LEU A 250 -10.66 -9.86 -3.10
C LEU A 250 -11.60 -10.65 -4.00
N GLY A 251 -12.51 -11.45 -3.42
CA GLY A 251 -13.52 -12.18 -4.17
C GLY A 251 -14.42 -11.26 -4.99
N GLY A 252 -14.91 -10.17 -4.39
CA GLY A 252 -15.68 -9.15 -5.10
C GLY A 252 -14.88 -8.44 -6.21
N TRP A 253 -13.59 -8.21 -6.01
CA TRP A 253 -12.73 -7.66 -7.04
C TRP A 253 -12.57 -8.65 -8.20
N MET A 254 -12.27 -9.90 -7.92
CA MET A 254 -12.15 -10.94 -8.95
C MET A 254 -13.46 -11.16 -9.70
N ALA A 255 -14.62 -11.06 -9.03
CA ALA A 255 -15.94 -11.18 -9.63
C ALA A 255 -16.35 -9.96 -10.50
N THR A 256 -15.69 -8.82 -10.32
CA THR A 256 -15.97 -7.58 -11.07
C THR A 256 -14.95 -7.32 -12.17
N LEU A 257 -14.11 -8.30 -12.49
CA LEU A 257 -13.22 -8.23 -13.65
C LEU A 257 -14.05 -8.24 -14.95
N PRO A 258 -13.66 -7.44 -15.96
CA PRO A 258 -14.26 -7.49 -17.30
C PRO A 258 -14.23 -8.91 -17.91
N ALA A 259 -15.25 -9.24 -18.70
CA ALA A 259 -15.46 -10.60 -19.24
C ALA A 259 -14.26 -11.14 -20.04
N ASN A 260 -13.55 -10.26 -20.77
CA ASN A 260 -12.37 -10.60 -21.56
C ASN A 260 -11.14 -10.98 -20.72
N ILE A 261 -11.12 -10.68 -19.42
CA ILE A 261 -10.03 -11.05 -18.50
C ILE A 261 -10.53 -11.84 -17.28
N ALA A 262 -11.77 -12.32 -17.30
CA ALA A 262 -12.40 -12.98 -16.15
C ALA A 262 -11.63 -14.24 -15.70
N SER A 263 -10.94 -14.94 -16.61
CA SER A 263 -10.08 -16.09 -16.30
C SER A 263 -8.91 -15.75 -15.37
N PHE A 264 -8.53 -14.46 -15.26
CA PHE A 264 -7.51 -14.00 -14.32
C PHE A 264 -7.89 -14.28 -12.86
N ALA A 265 -9.19 -14.32 -12.54
CA ALA A 265 -9.70 -14.58 -11.20
C ALA A 265 -9.19 -15.89 -10.58
N THR A 266 -8.91 -16.89 -11.41
CA THR A 266 -8.42 -18.21 -11.00
C THR A 266 -6.95 -18.44 -11.39
N SER A 267 -6.22 -17.38 -11.75
CA SER A 267 -4.83 -17.49 -12.16
C SER A 267 -3.91 -17.95 -11.02
N PRO A 268 -2.76 -18.57 -11.33
CA PRO A 268 -1.82 -19.03 -10.30
C PRO A 268 -1.35 -17.92 -9.35
N VAL A 269 -1.23 -16.68 -9.81
CA VAL A 269 -0.79 -15.55 -8.97
C VAL A 269 -1.87 -15.14 -7.95
N VAL A 270 -3.16 -15.25 -8.30
CA VAL A 270 -4.27 -15.04 -7.37
C VAL A 270 -4.28 -16.14 -6.31
N LEU A 271 -4.18 -17.40 -6.74
CA LEU A 271 -4.17 -18.56 -5.84
C LEU A 271 -2.98 -18.52 -4.87
N LEU A 272 -1.79 -18.17 -5.38
CA LEU A 272 -0.58 -17.99 -4.56
C LEU A 272 -0.77 -16.86 -3.53
N SER A 273 -1.33 -15.73 -3.95
CA SER A 273 -1.60 -14.60 -3.05
C SER A 273 -2.57 -14.99 -1.94
N VAL A 274 -3.67 -15.68 -2.28
CA VAL A 274 -4.64 -16.19 -1.31
C VAL A 274 -4.00 -17.19 -0.35
N ALA A 275 -3.21 -18.14 -0.86
CA ALA A 275 -2.53 -19.14 -0.05
C ALA A 275 -1.56 -18.49 0.96
N LEU A 276 -0.77 -17.51 0.54
CA LEU A 276 0.16 -16.79 1.43
C LEU A 276 -0.55 -15.89 2.44
N LEU A 277 -1.67 -15.26 2.07
CA LEU A 277 -2.50 -14.51 3.01
C LEU A 277 -3.11 -15.43 4.08
N LEU A 278 -3.67 -16.58 3.67
CA LEU A 278 -4.21 -17.58 4.59
C LEU A 278 -3.13 -18.16 5.51
N LEU A 279 -1.94 -18.44 4.97
CA LEU A 279 -0.81 -18.93 5.76
C LEU A 279 -0.38 -17.89 6.80
N THR A 280 -0.33 -16.60 6.44
CA THR A 280 -0.05 -15.50 7.38
C THR A 280 -1.05 -15.46 8.54
N VAL A 281 -2.35 -15.67 8.26
CA VAL A 281 -3.41 -15.68 9.27
C VAL A 281 -3.35 -16.93 10.16
N ALA A 282 -3.03 -18.10 9.60
CA ALA A 282 -2.94 -19.36 10.33
C ALA A 282 -1.63 -19.53 11.12
N LEU A 283 -0.54 -18.84 10.74
CA LEU A 283 0.77 -19.04 11.34
C LEU A 283 0.81 -18.77 12.86
N PRO A 284 0.21 -17.69 13.41
CA PRO A 284 0.26 -17.45 14.84
C PRO A 284 -0.47 -18.49 15.68
N THR A 285 -1.55 -19.09 15.16
CA THR A 285 -2.27 -20.15 15.87
C THR A 285 -1.44 -21.43 15.90
N ALA A 286 -0.77 -21.77 14.80
CA ALA A 286 0.17 -22.90 14.74
C ALA A 286 1.39 -22.72 15.66
N LEU A 287 1.93 -21.51 15.76
CA LEU A 287 3.08 -21.21 16.61
C LEU A 287 2.72 -21.10 18.11
N GLY A 288 1.46 -20.78 18.44
CA GLY A 288 0.98 -20.70 19.82
C GLY A 288 1.84 -19.80 20.71
N ARG A 289 2.27 -20.33 21.87
CA ARG A 289 3.10 -19.59 22.84
C ARG A 289 4.51 -19.25 22.32
N ARG A 290 5.00 -19.93 21.27
CA ARG A 290 6.33 -19.64 20.69
C ARG A 290 6.40 -18.23 20.10
N THR A 291 5.26 -17.68 19.67
CA THR A 291 5.15 -16.29 19.22
C THR A 291 5.56 -15.26 20.28
N LEU A 292 5.53 -15.63 21.57
CA LEU A 292 5.94 -14.74 22.65
C LEU A 292 7.40 -14.95 23.07
N HIS A 293 7.82 -16.21 23.19
CA HIS A 293 9.07 -16.57 23.85
C HIS A 293 10.27 -16.74 22.92
N THR A 294 10.07 -16.88 21.60
CA THR A 294 11.16 -17.10 20.65
C THR A 294 11.16 -16.02 19.56
N SER A 295 12.22 -15.94 18.75
CA SER A 295 12.29 -15.04 17.59
C SER A 295 11.14 -15.26 16.58
N LEU A 296 10.44 -16.40 16.66
CA LEU A 296 9.25 -16.70 15.85
C LEU A 296 8.08 -15.74 16.08
N GLY A 297 8.12 -14.88 17.11
CA GLY A 297 7.16 -13.78 17.26
C GLY A 297 7.18 -12.76 16.12
N TYR A 298 8.30 -12.65 15.37
CA TYR A 298 8.40 -11.80 14.18
C TYR A 298 7.92 -12.52 12.90
N ALA A 299 7.73 -13.84 12.95
CA ALA A 299 7.41 -14.65 11.76
C ALA A 299 6.07 -14.26 11.08
N PRO A 300 4.98 -13.93 11.80
CA PRO A 300 3.75 -13.45 11.14
C PRO A 300 3.97 -12.17 10.33
N PHE A 301 4.81 -11.26 10.82
CA PHE A 301 5.13 -10.03 10.10
C PHE A 301 6.03 -10.31 8.89
N ALA A 302 7.04 -11.15 9.04
CA ALA A 302 7.91 -11.55 7.93
C ALA A 302 7.15 -12.27 6.81
N LEU A 303 6.29 -13.24 7.16
CA LEU A 303 5.45 -13.92 6.19
C LEU A 303 4.41 -12.98 5.58
N GLY A 304 3.85 -12.06 6.38
CA GLY A 304 2.98 -11.00 5.88
C GLY A 304 3.65 -10.13 4.81
N ALA A 305 4.93 -9.80 4.96
CA ALA A 305 5.69 -9.08 3.94
C ALA A 305 5.82 -9.89 2.65
N VAL A 306 6.09 -11.20 2.74
CA VAL A 306 6.11 -12.11 1.56
C VAL A 306 4.74 -12.19 0.90
N ALA A 307 3.66 -12.27 1.67
CA ALA A 307 2.30 -12.25 1.15
C ALA A 307 1.99 -10.93 0.43
N LEU A 308 2.46 -9.79 0.95
CA LEU A 308 2.32 -8.49 0.28
C LEU A 308 3.11 -8.40 -1.02
N ILE A 309 4.28 -9.04 -1.13
CA ILE A 309 5.01 -9.18 -2.40
C ILE A 309 4.17 -9.96 -3.42
N ALA A 310 3.53 -11.06 -3.01
CA ALA A 310 2.64 -11.81 -3.89
C ALA A 310 1.41 -10.98 -4.33
N VAL A 311 0.80 -10.22 -3.43
CA VAL A 311 -0.30 -9.29 -3.75
C VAL A 311 0.15 -8.16 -4.69
N ALA A 312 1.37 -7.64 -4.49
CA ALA A 312 1.97 -6.66 -5.39
C ALA A 312 2.22 -7.26 -6.79
N ALA A 313 2.68 -8.50 -6.85
CA ALA A 313 2.85 -9.24 -8.10
C ALA A 313 1.50 -9.49 -8.78
N LEU A 314 0.46 -9.89 -8.04
CA LEU A 314 -0.91 -10.03 -8.57
C LEU A 314 -1.36 -8.74 -9.25
N ARG A 315 -1.17 -7.59 -8.58
CA ARG A 315 -1.50 -6.26 -9.14
C ARG A 315 -0.76 -5.99 -10.45
N GLU A 316 0.54 -6.29 -10.50
CA GLU A 316 1.36 -6.01 -11.69
C GLU A 316 1.05 -6.97 -12.84
N VAL A 317 0.89 -8.26 -12.56
CA VAL A 317 0.51 -9.25 -13.58
C VAL A 317 -0.89 -8.95 -14.12
N LEU A 318 -1.84 -8.50 -13.29
CA LEU A 318 -3.14 -8.03 -13.78
C LEU A 318 -2.96 -6.86 -14.76
N ARG A 319 -2.18 -5.84 -14.41
CA ARG A 319 -1.91 -4.70 -15.28
C ARG A 319 -1.33 -5.16 -16.61
N TYR A 320 -0.27 -5.97 -16.57
CA TYR A 320 0.36 -6.53 -17.76
C TYR A 320 -0.64 -7.32 -18.62
N THR A 321 -1.49 -8.15 -18.00
CA THR A 321 -2.52 -8.95 -18.68
C THR A 321 -3.53 -8.06 -19.41
N VAL A 322 -3.95 -6.95 -18.80
CA VAL A 322 -4.86 -5.99 -19.43
C VAL A 322 -4.16 -5.26 -20.58
N LEU A 323 -2.99 -4.65 -20.32
CA LEU A 323 -2.34 -3.79 -21.30
C LEU A 323 -1.79 -4.58 -22.50
N GLN A 324 -1.16 -5.72 -22.26
CA GLN A 324 -0.66 -6.58 -23.33
C GLN A 324 -1.79 -7.41 -23.96
N GLY A 325 -2.56 -8.12 -23.13
CA GLY A 325 -3.55 -9.10 -23.62
C GLY A 325 -4.78 -8.48 -24.27
N VAL A 326 -5.19 -7.28 -23.83
CA VAL A 326 -6.39 -6.60 -24.37
C VAL A 326 -6.02 -5.48 -25.34
N HIS A 327 -4.98 -4.72 -25.03
CA HIS A 327 -4.62 -3.51 -25.81
C HIS A 327 -3.37 -3.66 -26.67
N GLY A 328 -2.72 -4.82 -26.65
CA GLY A 328 -1.57 -5.12 -27.50
C GLY A 328 -0.30 -4.33 -27.14
N TYR A 329 -0.25 -3.69 -25.97
CA TYR A 329 0.94 -2.98 -25.49
C TYR A 329 1.87 -3.94 -24.74
N ASP A 330 3.02 -4.23 -25.34
CA ASP A 330 4.03 -5.07 -24.72
C ASP A 330 5.19 -4.21 -24.19
N VAL A 331 5.36 -4.17 -22.87
CA VAL A 331 6.47 -3.45 -22.21
C VAL A 331 7.85 -3.98 -22.61
N PHE A 332 7.96 -5.24 -23.04
CA PHE A 332 9.25 -5.83 -23.43
C PHE A 332 9.75 -5.38 -24.80
N THR A 333 8.90 -4.72 -25.59
CA THR A 333 9.28 -4.13 -26.89
C THR A 333 9.76 -2.69 -26.78
N TYR A 334 9.87 -2.14 -25.57
CA TYR A 334 10.33 -0.76 -25.37
C TYR A 334 11.78 -0.61 -25.82
N PRO A 335 12.14 0.41 -26.61
CA PRO A 335 13.54 0.68 -26.97
C PRO A 335 14.42 0.81 -25.72
N VAL A 336 15.48 0.01 -25.64
CA VAL A 336 16.42 0.03 -24.50
C VAL A 336 17.69 0.76 -24.92
N HIS A 337 17.97 1.87 -24.25
CA HIS A 337 19.21 2.62 -24.36
C HIS A 337 19.92 2.56 -23.02
N VAL A 338 20.76 1.54 -22.83
CA VAL A 338 21.38 1.25 -21.53
C VAL A 338 22.24 2.43 -21.06
N ASP A 339 21.83 3.05 -19.95
CA ASP A 339 22.61 4.09 -19.27
C ASP A 339 23.38 3.47 -18.10
N TRP A 340 24.63 3.09 -18.36
CA TRP A 340 25.49 2.46 -17.36
C TRP A 340 25.78 3.35 -16.15
N TYR A 341 25.85 4.68 -16.34
CA TYR A 341 26.11 5.61 -15.25
C TYR A 341 24.93 5.62 -14.26
N SER A 342 23.71 5.81 -14.77
CA SER A 342 22.51 5.81 -13.93
C SER A 342 22.26 4.46 -13.27
N ASN A 343 22.49 3.35 -13.98
CA ASN A 343 22.34 2.02 -13.40
C ASN A 343 23.34 1.76 -12.27
N VAL A 344 24.63 2.04 -12.49
CA VAL A 344 25.65 1.85 -11.45
C VAL A 344 25.37 2.74 -10.26
N LEU A 345 25.03 4.01 -10.49
CA LEU A 345 24.68 4.92 -9.41
C LEU A 345 23.48 4.41 -8.61
N PHE A 346 22.40 4.00 -9.28
CA PHE A 346 21.22 3.45 -8.63
C PHE A 346 21.54 2.19 -7.82
N PHE A 347 22.15 1.18 -8.42
CA PHE A 347 22.43 -0.08 -7.71
C PHE A 347 23.46 0.08 -6.61
N THR A 348 24.47 0.92 -6.80
CA THR A 348 25.49 1.20 -5.79
C THR A 348 24.88 1.95 -4.61
N THR A 349 24.08 3.00 -4.85
CA THR A 349 23.41 3.72 -3.77
C THR A 349 22.36 2.85 -3.07
N PHE A 350 21.57 2.09 -3.82
CA PHE A 350 20.60 1.15 -3.26
C PHE A 350 21.27 0.08 -2.37
N ALA A 351 22.34 -0.56 -2.86
CA ALA A 351 23.02 -1.62 -2.13
C ALA A 351 23.88 -1.09 -0.97
N LEU A 352 24.70 -0.05 -1.20
CA LEU A 352 25.63 0.45 -0.19
C LEU A 352 24.93 1.36 0.81
N ILE A 353 24.21 2.39 0.37
CA ILE A 353 23.55 3.33 1.28
C ILE A 353 22.30 2.68 1.87
N GLY A 354 21.43 2.13 1.02
CA GLY A 354 20.23 1.43 1.47
C GLY A 354 20.57 0.21 2.34
N GLY A 355 21.49 -0.65 1.89
CA GLY A 355 21.91 -1.82 2.67
C GLY A 355 22.61 -1.49 3.98
N SER A 356 23.50 -0.49 4.02
CA SER A 356 24.17 -0.10 5.28
C SER A 356 23.19 0.44 6.33
N THR A 357 22.15 1.18 5.93
CA THR A 357 21.11 1.62 6.89
C THR A 357 20.32 0.47 7.51
N LEU A 358 20.16 -0.66 6.79
CA LEU A 358 19.53 -1.87 7.32
C LEU A 358 20.47 -2.69 8.20
N ALA A 359 21.78 -2.62 7.97
CA ALA A 359 22.80 -3.28 8.78
C ALA A 359 23.16 -2.51 10.06
N TYR A 360 22.64 -1.29 10.26
CA TYR A 360 22.98 -0.42 11.39
C TYR A 360 22.18 -0.72 12.68
N PHE A 361 21.77 -1.97 12.91
CA PHE A 361 21.09 -2.44 14.13
C PHE A 361 21.55 -3.85 14.45
#